data_AF-A0A4R6QDC7-F1
#
_entry.id   AF-A0A4R6QDC7-F1
#
_cell.length_a   1.000
_cell.length_b   1.000
_cell.length_c   1.000
_cell.angle_alpha   90.00
_cell.angle_beta   90.00
_cell.angle_gamma   90.00
#
_symmetry.space_group_name_H-M   'P 1'
#
loop_
_entity.id
_entity.type
_entity.pdbx_description
1 polymer ?
#
loop_
_entity_poly.entity_id
_entity_poly.type
_entity_poly.pdbx_seq_one_letter_code
_entity_poly.pdbx_strand_id
1 'polypeptide(L)'
;MKILSAKNSFFIIAITLKISSFSYAQEAKVSVNQDVKFEQLLNEKRKINSSITINDRYKIQIFNGDSENSKKALINFKKENKNIDGTIVFSTPMYKVWVGNFKTRIDAEKNLQLLKKKFPNAFLIKPNK
;
A
#
# COMPACT_ATOMS: atom_id res chain seq x y z
N MET A 1 -41.94 6.55 43.26
CA MET A 1 -41.03 5.54 42.67
C MET A 1 -41.16 4.25 43.47
N LYS A 2 -41.72 3.18 42.90
CA LYS A 2 -41.78 1.87 43.59
C LYS A 2 -40.40 1.23 43.49
N ILE A 3 -39.71 1.11 44.61
CA ILE A 3 -38.40 0.46 44.72
C ILE A 3 -38.63 -1.05 44.53
N LEU A 4 -37.95 -1.66 43.56
CA LEU A 4 -38.03 -3.09 43.31
C LEU A 4 -37.60 -3.87 44.56
N SER A 5 -38.45 -4.80 45.03
CA SER A 5 -38.10 -5.75 46.09
C SER A 5 -36.86 -6.57 45.71
N ALA A 6 -35.97 -6.83 46.67
CA ALA A 6 -34.70 -7.56 46.45
C ALA A 6 -34.88 -8.92 45.75
N LYS A 7 -36.01 -9.60 45.99
CA LYS A 7 -36.35 -10.87 45.31
C LYS A 7 -36.57 -10.69 43.80
N ASN A 8 -37.17 -9.58 43.39
CA ASN A 8 -37.39 -9.27 41.97
C ASN A 8 -36.07 -8.89 41.29
N SER A 9 -35.15 -8.23 42.01
CA SER A 9 -33.81 -7.92 41.50
C SER A 9 -32.97 -9.19 41.28
N PHE A 10 -33.00 -10.14 42.22
CA PHE A 10 -32.31 -11.43 42.06
C PHE A 10 -32.83 -12.24 40.87
N PHE A 11 -34.14 -12.22 40.65
CA PHE A 11 -34.77 -12.90 39.51
C PHE A 11 -34.35 -12.28 38.17
N ILE A 12 -34.27 -10.96 38.08
CA ILE A 12 -33.82 -10.25 36.88
C ILE A 12 -32.35 -10.57 36.58
N ILE A 13 -31.48 -10.62 37.61
CA ILE A 13 -30.06 -10.97 37.46
C ILE A 13 -29.88 -12.40 36.95
N ALA A 14 -30.69 -13.34 37.45
CA ALA A 14 -30.64 -14.74 36.99
C ALA A 14 -31.05 -14.89 35.51
N ILE A 15 -32.00 -14.07 35.05
CA ILE A 15 -32.44 -14.04 33.65
C ILE A 15 -31.38 -13.45 32.74
N THR A 16 -30.75 -12.33 33.12
CA THR A 16 -29.71 -11.68 32.30
C THR A 16 -28.46 -12.55 32.17
N LEU A 17 -28.08 -13.29 33.22
CA LEU A 17 -26.97 -14.26 33.19
C LEU A 17 -27.22 -15.45 32.25
N LYS A 18 -28.47 -15.90 32.09
CA LYS A 18 -28.81 -16.97 31.15
C LYS A 18 -28.79 -16.49 29.70
N ILE A 19 -29.22 -15.25 29.45
CA ILE A 19 -29.27 -14.67 28.09
C ILE A 19 -27.87 -14.42 27.54
N SER A 20 -26.90 -14.03 28.37
CA SER A 20 -25.51 -13.79 27.92
C SER A 20 -24.78 -15.05 27.43
N SER A 21 -25.22 -16.24 27.84
CA SER A 21 -24.61 -17.52 27.43
C SER A 21 -24.99 -17.97 26.02
N PHE A 22 -25.96 -17.32 25.37
CA PHE A 22 -26.41 -17.62 23.99
C PHE A 22 -25.78 -16.72 22.92
N SER A 23 -24.88 -15.82 23.29
CA SER A 23 -24.19 -14.94 22.34
C SER A 23 -23.00 -15.63 21.70
N TYR A 24 -23.25 -16.45 20.68
CA TYR A 24 -22.23 -16.92 19.75
C TYR A 24 -22.10 -15.92 18.61
N ALA A 25 -20.90 -15.36 18.41
CA ALA A 25 -20.60 -14.55 17.23
C ALA A 25 -20.63 -15.44 15.99
N GLN A 26 -21.52 -15.15 15.04
CA GLN A 26 -21.66 -15.92 13.82
C GLN A 26 -20.50 -15.57 12.87
N GLU A 27 -19.57 -16.49 12.65
CA GLU A 27 -18.60 -16.37 11.55
C GLU A 27 -19.36 -16.44 10.23
N ALA A 28 -19.27 -15.37 9.44
CA ALA A 28 -19.83 -15.35 8.09
C ALA A 28 -19.08 -16.37 7.22
N LYS A 29 -19.72 -17.49 6.88
CA LYS A 29 -19.23 -18.42 5.85
C LYS A 29 -19.43 -17.79 4.49
N VAL A 30 -18.47 -16.97 4.06
CA VAL A 30 -18.45 -16.41 2.70
C VAL A 30 -17.99 -17.50 1.74
N SER A 31 -18.89 -18.06 0.94
CA SER A 31 -18.52 -18.90 -0.20
C SER A 31 -18.08 -18.01 -1.35
N VAL A 32 -16.78 -17.96 -1.63
CA VAL A 32 -16.23 -17.23 -2.78
C VAL A 32 -16.45 -18.08 -4.03
N ASN A 33 -17.47 -17.75 -4.81
CA ASN A 33 -17.66 -18.31 -6.14
C ASN A 33 -16.80 -17.51 -7.13
N GLN A 34 -15.62 -18.02 -7.47
CA GLN A 34 -14.69 -17.39 -8.40
C GLN A 34 -14.52 -18.22 -9.67
N ASP A 35 -14.39 -17.54 -10.80
CA ASP A 35 -14.10 -18.17 -12.09
C ASP A 35 -12.67 -18.75 -12.09
N VAL A 36 -12.54 -19.99 -12.57
CA VAL A 36 -11.24 -20.67 -12.75
C VAL A 36 -10.29 -19.85 -13.63
N LYS A 37 -10.82 -19.07 -14.59
CA LYS A 37 -10.01 -18.18 -15.45
C LYS A 37 -9.31 -17.07 -14.66
N PHE A 38 -9.91 -16.61 -13.56
CA PHE A 38 -9.27 -15.61 -12.70
C PHE A 38 -8.02 -16.17 -12.04
N GLU A 39 -8.09 -17.39 -11.49
CA GLU A 39 -6.94 -18.07 -10.89
C GLU A 39 -5.81 -18.31 -11.90
N GLN A 40 -6.15 -18.65 -13.14
CA GLN A 40 -5.17 -18.76 -14.23
C GLN A 40 -4.47 -17.43 -14.50
N LEU A 41 -5.24 -16.34 -14.69
CA LEU A 41 -4.69 -15.01 -14.92
C LEU A 41 -3.85 -14.52 -13.73
N LEU A 42 -4.28 -14.81 -12.50
CA LEU A 42 -3.57 -14.48 -11.28
C LEU A 42 -2.23 -15.21 -11.21
N ASN A 43 -2.20 -16.49 -11.57
CA ASN A 43 -0.96 -17.27 -11.62
C ASN A 43 -0.02 -16.79 -12.73
N GLU A 44 -0.51 -16.48 -13.92
CA GLU A 44 0.31 -15.89 -14.98
C GLU A 44 0.86 -14.52 -14.56
N LYS A 45 0.05 -13.68 -13.90
CA LYS A 45 0.51 -12.41 -13.34
C LYS A 45 1.59 -12.61 -12.28
N ARG A 46 1.46 -13.61 -11.41
CA ARG A 46 2.47 -13.97 -10.40
C ARG A 46 3.78 -14.44 -11.06
N LYS A 47 3.71 -15.31 -12.07
CA LYS A 47 4.88 -15.77 -12.84
C LYS A 47 5.62 -14.60 -13.48
N ILE A 48 4.89 -13.72 -14.17
CA ILE A 48 5.46 -12.52 -14.77
C ILE A 48 6.05 -11.60 -13.71
N ASN A 49 5.38 -11.37 -12.58
CA ASN A 49 5.93 -10.53 -11.51
C ASN A 49 7.18 -11.15 -10.86
N SER A 50 7.30 -12.48 -10.83
CA SER A 50 8.48 -13.16 -10.30
C SER A 50 9.67 -13.16 -11.27
N SER A 51 9.41 -13.17 -12.58
CA SER A 51 10.43 -13.08 -13.64
C SER A 51 10.79 -11.64 -14.00
N ILE A 52 9.90 -10.68 -13.74
CA ILE A 52 10.25 -9.27 -13.60
C ILE A 52 11.02 -9.16 -12.30
N THR A 53 12.32 -9.38 -12.36
CA THR A 53 13.24 -8.68 -11.48
C THR A 53 12.85 -7.20 -11.50
N ILE A 54 12.14 -6.74 -10.46
CA ILE A 54 11.72 -5.34 -10.23
C ILE A 54 12.94 -4.37 -10.27
N ASN A 55 14.13 -4.96 -10.29
CA ASN A 55 15.47 -4.36 -10.30
C ASN A 55 16.07 -4.15 -11.70
N ASP A 56 15.54 -4.75 -12.77
CA ASP A 56 16.13 -4.54 -14.11
C ASP A 56 15.69 -3.27 -14.82
N ARG A 57 14.73 -2.54 -14.24
CA ARG A 57 14.23 -1.29 -14.81
C ARG A 57 14.94 -0.09 -14.20
N TYR A 58 15.21 0.89 -15.06
CA TYR A 58 15.80 2.15 -14.63
C TYR A 58 14.74 3.01 -13.96
N LYS A 59 15.14 3.69 -12.89
CA LYS A 59 14.33 4.68 -12.17
C LYS A 59 15.13 5.96 -12.03
N ILE A 60 14.48 7.05 -11.68
CA ILE A 60 15.15 8.32 -11.43
C ILE A 60 14.91 8.67 -9.97
N GLN A 61 15.99 8.89 -9.22
CA GLN A 61 15.86 9.44 -7.87
C GLN A 61 15.77 10.96 -7.97
N ILE A 62 14.73 11.57 -7.39
CA ILE A 62 14.52 13.03 -7.42
C ILE A 62 14.81 13.71 -6.07
N PHE A 63 14.78 12.94 -4.98
CA PHE A 63 14.97 13.46 -3.62
C PHE A 63 15.53 12.38 -2.69
N ASN A 64 16.31 12.81 -1.71
CA ASN A 64 16.79 12.03 -0.57
C ASN A 64 16.78 12.89 0.71
N GLY A 65 16.27 12.35 1.81
CA GLY A 65 16.20 13.08 3.08
C GLY A 65 15.12 12.55 4.02
N ASP A 66 14.43 13.46 4.69
CA ASP A 66 13.47 13.13 5.74
C ASP A 66 12.14 12.61 5.18
N SER A 67 11.34 11.96 6.04
CA SER A 67 10.04 11.41 5.66
C SER A 67 9.07 12.47 5.13
N GLU A 68 8.99 13.62 5.82
CA GLU A 68 8.05 14.68 5.47
C GLU A 68 8.41 15.36 4.15
N ASN A 69 9.69 15.70 3.96
CA ASN A 69 10.20 16.29 2.73
C ASN A 69 10.06 15.32 1.53
N SER A 70 10.25 14.02 1.75
CA SER A 70 10.03 12.99 0.73
C SER A 70 8.57 12.91 0.28
N LYS A 71 7.61 13.02 1.22
CA LYS A 71 6.17 13.07 0.89
C LYS A 71 5.81 14.31 0.08
N LYS A 72 6.30 15.48 0.50
CA LYS A 72 6.11 16.76 -0.21
C LYS A 72 6.68 16.68 -1.63
N ALA A 73 7.89 16.17 -1.79
CA ALA A 73 8.53 15.98 -3.09
C ALA A 73 7.71 15.05 -4.01
N LEU A 74 7.21 13.92 -3.49
CA LEU A 74 6.36 13.01 -4.27
C LEU A 74 5.04 13.66 -4.71
N ILE A 75 4.39 14.39 -3.81
CA ILE A 75 3.12 15.09 -4.13
C ILE A 75 3.35 16.14 -5.21
N ASN A 76 4.41 16.95 -5.08
CA ASN A 76 4.74 17.97 -6.08
C ASN A 76 5.07 17.33 -7.43
N PHE A 77 5.83 16.24 -7.43
CA PHE A 77 6.11 15.48 -8.64
C PHE A 77 4.83 14.96 -9.32
N LYS A 78 3.92 14.34 -8.57
CA LYS A 78 2.66 13.77 -9.09
C LYS A 78 1.69 14.82 -9.62
N LYS A 79 1.68 16.02 -9.03
CA LYS A 79 0.84 17.14 -9.54
C LYS A 79 1.20 17.51 -10.97
N GLU A 80 2.48 17.45 -11.30
CA GLU A 80 3.00 17.87 -12.60
C GLU A 80 3.14 16.73 -13.60
N ASN A 81 3.38 15.50 -13.12
CA ASN A 81 3.62 14.32 -13.94
C ASN A 81 2.55 13.26 -13.67
N LYS A 82 1.38 13.42 -14.29
CA LYS A 82 0.25 12.46 -14.14
C LYS A 82 0.53 11.08 -14.73
N ASN A 83 1.44 11.00 -15.70
CA ASN A 83 1.75 9.76 -16.43
C ASN A 83 2.91 8.97 -15.83
N ILE A 84 3.63 9.54 -14.86
CA ILE A 84 4.82 8.93 -14.29
C ILE A 84 4.56 8.66 -12.81
N ASP A 85 4.64 7.39 -12.43
CA ASP A 85 4.50 7.01 -11.03
C ASP A 85 5.76 7.32 -10.22
N GLY A 86 5.56 7.52 -8.92
CA GLY A 86 6.64 7.69 -7.96
C GLY A 86 6.42 6.89 -6.69
N THR A 87 7.51 6.42 -6.10
CA THR A 87 7.56 5.56 -4.92
C THR A 87 8.58 6.13 -3.92
N ILE A 88 8.22 6.11 -2.65
CA ILE A 88 9.16 6.42 -1.55
C ILE A 88 9.79 5.11 -1.12
N VAL A 89 11.11 5.08 -1.08
CA VAL A 89 11.91 3.94 -0.62
C VAL A 89 12.66 4.35 0.63
N PHE A 90 12.48 3.58 1.70
CA PHE A 90 13.23 3.78 2.93
C PHE A 90 14.59 3.08 2.83
N SER A 91 15.64 3.80 3.22
CA SER A 91 17.03 3.33 3.21
C SER A 91 17.73 3.94 4.41
N THR A 92 17.89 3.18 5.50
CA THR A 92 18.44 3.67 6.77
C THR A 92 19.64 4.60 6.58
N PRO A 93 19.64 5.82 7.16
CA PRO A 93 18.60 6.44 8.00
C PRO A 93 17.57 7.32 7.24
N MET A 94 17.62 7.36 5.91
CA MET A 94 16.92 8.35 5.08
C MET A 94 15.85 7.76 4.14
N TYR A 95 15.00 8.62 3.62
CA TYR A 95 13.99 8.30 2.61
C TYR A 95 14.46 8.79 1.24
N LYS A 96 14.23 7.99 0.21
CA LYS A 96 14.54 8.28 -1.19
C LYS A 96 13.24 8.32 -1.98
N VAL A 97 13.10 9.27 -2.90
CA VAL A 97 11.94 9.34 -3.80
C VAL A 97 12.39 8.92 -5.19
N TRP A 98 11.87 7.78 -5.65
CA TRP A 98 12.13 7.23 -6.97
C TRP A 98 10.92 7.46 -7.87
N VAL A 99 11.17 7.80 -9.12
CA VAL A 99 10.11 8.04 -10.11
C VAL A 99 10.39 7.30 -11.40
N GLY A 100 9.30 6.92 -12.05
CA GLY A 100 9.31 6.22 -13.32
C GLY A 100 9.71 4.76 -13.23
N ASN A 101 9.56 4.09 -14.37
CA ASN A 101 9.88 2.69 -14.52
C ASN A 101 10.30 2.41 -15.97
N PHE A 102 11.53 2.80 -16.31
CA PHE A 102 12.01 2.85 -17.68
C PHE A 102 12.67 1.54 -18.09
N LYS A 103 12.27 0.99 -19.24
CA LYS A 103 12.80 -0.27 -19.77
C LYS A 103 14.21 -0.11 -20.33
N THR A 104 14.47 0.98 -21.05
CA THR A 104 15.77 1.25 -21.67
C THR A 104 16.48 2.41 -20.97
N ARG A 105 17.81 2.41 -21.03
CA ARG A 105 18.63 3.50 -20.51
C ARG A 105 18.35 4.82 -21.25
N ILE A 106 18.17 4.75 -22.58
CA ILE A 106 17.90 5.91 -23.43
C ILE A 106 16.60 6.61 -23.03
N ASP A 107 15.53 5.84 -22.81
CA ASP A 107 14.25 6.40 -22.33
C ASP A 107 14.40 7.08 -20.97
N ALA A 108 15.17 6.46 -20.07
CA ALA A 108 15.40 6.99 -18.75
C ALA A 108 16.23 8.28 -18.78
N GLU A 109 17.27 8.36 -19.61
CA GLU A 109 18.08 9.57 -19.75
C GLU A 109 17.30 10.73 -20.39
N LYS A 110 16.45 10.43 -21.39
CA LYS A 110 15.53 11.43 -21.96
C LYS A 110 14.61 12.03 -20.90
N ASN A 111 14.01 11.19 -20.06
CA ASN A 111 13.16 11.65 -18.96
C ASN A 111 13.96 12.36 -17.87
N LEU A 112 15.19 11.92 -17.59
CA LEU A 112 16.07 12.57 -16.63
C LEU A 112 16.37 14.01 -17.03
N GLN A 113 16.65 14.28 -18.31
CA GLN A 113 16.87 15.65 -18.78
C GLN A 113 15.67 16.56 -18.55
N LEU A 114 14.45 16.04 -18.73
CA LEU A 114 13.21 16.79 -18.45
C LEU A 114 13.06 17.05 -16.95
N LEU A 115 13.31 16.05 -16.11
CA LEU A 115 13.19 16.17 -14.66
C LEU A 115 14.27 17.04 -14.04
N LYS A 116 15.49 17.05 -14.59
CA LYS A 116 16.59 17.90 -14.12
C LYS A 116 16.29 19.40 -14.14
N LYS A 117 15.35 19.84 -15.00
CA LYS A 117 14.91 21.25 -15.04
C LYS A 117 14.24 21.70 -13.73
N LYS A 118 13.58 20.78 -13.01
CA LYS A 118 12.88 21.07 -11.73
C LYS A 118 13.55 20.42 -10.54
N PHE A 119 14.20 19.28 -10.75
CA PHE A 119 14.90 18.50 -9.74
C PHE A 119 16.38 18.44 -10.14
N PRO A 120 17.18 19.48 -9.85
CA PRO A 120 18.58 19.55 -10.28
C PRO A 120 19.43 18.40 -9.73
N ASN A 121 19.07 17.91 -8.53
CA ASN A 121 19.72 16.78 -7.87
C ASN A 121 19.21 15.41 -8.37
N ALA A 122 18.41 15.38 -9.44
CA ALA A 122 17.90 14.12 -9.96
C ALA A 122 19.00 13.32 -10.67
N PHE A 123 19.02 12.01 -10.44
CA PHE A 123 19.95 11.10 -11.10
C PHE A 123 19.32 9.75 -11.44
N LEU A 124 19.89 9.12 -12.47
CA LEU A 124 19.48 7.81 -12.93
C LEU A 124 19.95 6.74 -11.94
N ILE A 125 19.07 5.81 -11.59
CA ILE A 125 19.38 4.65 -10.78
C ILE A 125 18.92 3.38 -11.49
N LYS A 126 19.68 2.31 -11.31
CA LYS A 126 19.24 0.95 -11.59
C LYS A 126 19.23 0.21 -10.25
N PRO A 127 18.06 -0.05 -9.64
CA PRO A 127 18.01 -0.77 -8.38
C PRO A 127 18.64 -2.15 -8.60
N ASN A 128 19.72 -2.51 -7.91
CA ASN A 128 20.21 -3.88 -7.95
C ASN A 128 19.59 -4.68 -6.80
N LYS A 129 19.59 -6.02 -6.90
CA LYS A 129 19.23 -6.89 -5.75
C LYS A 129 20.19 -6.68 -4.59
#